data_AF-A0A2Z5FPN5-F1
#
_entry.id   AF-A0A2Z5FPN5-F1
#
_cell.length_a   1.000
_cell.length_b   1.000
_cell.length_c   1.000
_cell.angle_alpha   90.00
_cell.angle_beta   90.00
_cell.angle_gamma   90.00
#
_symmetry.space_group_name_H-M   'P 1'
#
loop_
_entity.id
_entity.type
_entity.pdbx_description
1 polymer ?
#
loop_
_entity_poly.entity_id
_entity_poly.type
_entity_poly.pdbx_seq_one_letter_code
_entity_poly.pdbx_strand_id
1 'polypeptide(L)'
;EFYYAALNYKQQFNDESILSIVKSIEVLEEDFKNSLSKNADTIDKMIESTRNLANKLNIRGTPALIIGDTFIGGAADISTLRSKIEI
;
A
#
# COMPACT_ATOMS: atom_id res chain seq x y z
N GLU A 1 -1.53 -10.47 -4.17
CA GLU A 1 -0.78 -10.50 -5.45
C GLU A 1 -0.56 -9.11 -6.02
N PHE A 2 -1.61 -8.32 -6.27
CA PHE A 2 -1.50 -6.94 -6.80
C PHE A 2 -0.46 -6.08 -6.08
N TYR A 3 -0.45 -6.06 -4.74
CA TYR A 3 0.53 -5.30 -3.94
C TYR A 3 1.98 -5.59 -4.32
N TYR A 4 2.37 -6.87 -4.42
CA TYR A 4 3.73 -7.25 -4.80
C TYR A 4 4.03 -6.94 -6.26
N ALA A 5 3.07 -7.12 -7.16
CA ALA A 5 3.23 -6.78 -8.57
C ALA A 5 3.44 -5.27 -8.77
N ALA A 6 2.65 -4.45 -8.07
CA ALA A 6 2.79 -2.99 -8.08
C ALA A 6 4.13 -2.56 -7.45
N LEU A 7 4.53 -3.10 -6.30
CA LEU A 7 5.83 -2.78 -5.70
C LEU A 7 7.03 -3.10 -6.60
N ASN A 8 6.94 -4.18 -7.38
CA ASN A 8 8.00 -4.59 -8.30
C ASN A 8 7.97 -3.85 -9.64
N TYR A 9 6.93 -3.06 -9.90
CA TYR A 9 6.83 -2.25 -11.11
C TYR A 9 7.74 -1.02 -10.99
N LYS A 10 8.69 -0.90 -11.92
CA LYS A 10 9.79 0.09 -11.83
C LYS A 10 9.50 1.44 -12.50
N GLN A 11 8.41 1.53 -13.27
CA GLN A 11 8.05 2.72 -14.02
C GLN A 11 6.91 3.48 -13.32
N GLN A 12 6.60 4.68 -13.80
CA GLN A 12 5.44 5.42 -13.31
C GLN A 12 4.15 4.71 -13.71
N PHE A 13 3.19 4.62 -12.78
CA PHE A 13 1.88 4.06 -13.08
C PHE A 13 1.06 4.95 -14.02
N ASN A 14 0.32 4.30 -14.91
CA ASN A 14 -0.76 4.86 -15.70
C ASN A 14 -1.87 3.80 -15.82
N ASP A 15 -3.01 4.15 -16.41
CA ASP A 15 -4.15 3.24 -16.49
C ASP A 15 -3.80 1.92 -17.20
N GLU A 16 -3.01 1.99 -18.29
CA GLU A 16 -2.58 0.81 -19.04
C GLU A 16 -1.69 -0.12 -18.22
N SER A 17 -0.72 0.42 -17.46
CA SER A 17 0.18 -0.39 -16.65
C SER A 17 -0.54 -1.00 -15.44
N ILE A 18 -1.50 -0.30 -14.86
CA ILE A 18 -2.36 -0.85 -13.80
C ILE A 18 -3.21 -1.99 -14.34
N LEU A 19 -3.88 -1.81 -15.49
CA LEU A 19 -4.70 -2.85 -16.11
C LEU A 19 -3.87 -4.07 -16.54
N SER A 20 -2.63 -3.85 -17.00
CA SER A 20 -1.68 -4.92 -17.29
C SER A 20 -1.35 -5.76 -16.04
N ILE A 21 -1.13 -5.11 -14.90
CA ILE A 21 -0.90 -5.80 -13.61
C ILE A 21 -2.15 -6.57 -13.18
N VAL A 22 -3.34 -5.96 -13.25
CA VAL A 22 -4.62 -6.62 -12.94
C VAL A 22 -4.80 -7.89 -13.76
N LYS A 23 -4.52 -7.81 -15.07
CA LYS A 23 -4.60 -8.97 -15.97
C LYS A 23 -3.55 -10.03 -15.66
N SER A 24 -2.34 -9.64 -15.26
CA SER A 24 -1.26 -10.58 -14.92
C SER A 24 -1.53 -11.43 -13.68
N ILE A 25 -2.44 -10.97 -12.81
CA ILE A 25 -2.91 -11.71 -11.63
C ILE A 25 -4.29 -12.35 -11.86
N GLU A 26 -4.66 -12.54 -13.14
CA GLU A 26 -5.88 -13.23 -13.58
C GLU A 26 -7.20 -12.59 -13.11
N VAL A 27 -7.17 -11.30 -12.75
CA VAL A 27 -8.39 -10.53 -12.47
C VAL A 27 -8.95 -9.98 -13.77
N LEU A 28 -10.24 -10.20 -14.02
CA LEU A 28 -10.93 -9.65 -15.18
C LEU A 28 -11.04 -8.13 -15.09
N GLU A 29 -10.77 -7.44 -16.20
CA GLU A 29 -10.81 -5.97 -16.26
C GLU A 29 -12.20 -5.41 -15.89
N GLU A 30 -13.27 -6.07 -16.34
CA GLU A 30 -14.63 -5.68 -16.02
C GLU A 30 -14.91 -5.77 -14.52
N ASP A 31 -14.50 -6.87 -13.87
CA ASP A 31 -14.66 -7.05 -12.42
C ASP A 31 -13.84 -6.02 -11.64
N PHE A 32 -12.62 -5.72 -12.08
CA PHE A 32 -11.79 -4.68 -11.49
C PHE A 32 -12.46 -3.30 -11.56
N LYS A 33 -12.93 -2.91 -12.74
CA LYS A 33 -13.61 -1.62 -12.96
C LYS A 33 -14.92 -1.53 -12.15
N ASN A 34 -15.70 -2.61 -12.14
CA ASN A 34 -16.92 -2.71 -11.36
C ASN A 34 -16.65 -2.61 -9.86
N SER A 35 -15.61 -3.28 -9.37
CA SER A 35 -15.19 -3.22 -7.97
C SER A 35 -14.71 -1.82 -7.59
N LEU A 36 -13.89 -1.18 -8.43
CA LEU A 36 -13.39 0.17 -8.20
C LEU A 36 -14.55 1.17 -8.08
N SER A 37 -15.53 1.10 -8.98
CA SER A 37 -16.70 1.98 -8.98
C SER A 37 -17.61 1.72 -7.76
N LYS A 38 -17.97 0.46 -7.50
CA LYS A 38 -18.86 0.09 -6.38
C LYS A 38 -18.29 0.43 -5.01
N ASN A 39 -16.96 0.47 -4.88
CA ASN A 39 -16.28 0.69 -3.61
C ASN A 39 -15.61 2.07 -3.49
N ALA A 40 -15.85 2.99 -4.43
CA ALA A 40 -15.16 4.28 -4.51
C ALA A 40 -15.16 5.04 -3.16
N ASP A 41 -16.33 5.23 -2.56
CA ASP A 41 -16.46 5.93 -1.26
C ASP A 41 -15.65 5.27 -0.14
N THR A 42 -15.61 3.93 -0.11
CA THR A 42 -14.87 3.18 0.91
C THR A 42 -13.36 3.32 0.68
N ILE A 43 -12.93 3.22 -0.57
CA ILE A 43 -11.52 3.40 -0.98
C ILE A 43 -11.04 4.80 -0.59
N ASP A 44 -11.80 5.84 -0.94
CA ASP A 44 -11.46 7.23 -0.62
C ASP A 44 -11.35 7.45 0.89
N LYS A 45 -12.32 6.94 1.66
CA LYS A 45 -12.29 7.02 3.14
C LYS A 45 -11.07 6.31 3.73
N MET A 46 -10.67 5.16 3.20
CA MET A 46 -9.47 4.44 3.67
C MET A 46 -8.18 5.21 3.37
N ILE A 47 -8.07 5.82 2.19
CA ILE A 47 -6.93 6.66 1.80
C ILE A 47 -6.84 7.90 2.70
N GLU A 48 -7.95 8.61 2.89
CA GLU A 48 -8.01 9.79 3.76
C GLU A 48 -7.70 9.44 5.22
N SER A 49 -8.28 8.36 5.73
CA SER A 49 -8.02 7.89 7.10
C SER A 49 -6.54 7.57 7.33
N THR A 50 -5.89 6.94 6.34
CA THR A 50 -4.46 6.62 6.41
C THR A 50 -3.60 7.88 6.39
N ARG A 51 -3.89 8.85 5.51
CA ARG A 51 -3.21 10.16 5.47
C ARG A 51 -3.39 10.94 6.78
N ASN A 52 -4.60 10.94 7.32
CA ASN A 52 -4.90 11.59 8.60
C ASN A 52 -4.16 10.96 9.77
N LEU A 53 -4.06 9.62 9.80
CA LEU A 53 -3.27 8.92 10.80
C LEU A 53 -1.78 9.27 10.69
N ALA A 54 -1.22 9.27 9.49
CA ALA A 54 0.17 9.67 9.25
C ALA A 54 0.45 11.10 9.74
N ASN A 55 -0.46 12.05 9.45
CA ASN A 55 -0.36 13.43 9.92
C ASN A 55 -0.41 13.52 11.46
N LYS A 56 -1.34 12.82 12.11
CA LYS A 56 -1.46 12.81 13.58
C LYS A 56 -0.23 12.24 14.27
N LEU A 57 0.43 11.26 13.64
CA LEU A 57 1.67 10.65 14.12
C LEU A 57 2.93 11.40 13.65
N ASN A 58 2.78 12.56 12.97
CA ASN A 58 3.87 13.35 12.39
C ASN A 58 4.80 12.51 11.48
N ILE A 59 4.24 11.53 10.76
CA ILE A 59 4.94 10.72 9.75
C ILE A 59 4.98 11.54 8.45
N ARG A 60 6.19 11.89 8.01
CA ARG A 60 6.41 12.80 6.87
C ARG A 60 6.86 12.12 5.57
N GLY A 61 7.00 10.79 5.59
CA GLY A 61 7.49 10.03 4.44
C GLY A 61 7.22 8.54 4.57
N THR A 62 7.48 7.82 3.49
CA THR A 62 7.30 6.37 3.36
C THR A 62 8.59 5.70 2.88
N PRO A 63 8.85 4.42 3.22
CA PRO A 63 8.02 3.56 4.07
C PRO A 63 8.06 3.97 5.55
N ALA A 64 7.02 3.60 6.28
CA ALA A 64 6.93 3.79 7.72
C ALA A 64 6.24 2.57 8.33
N LEU A 65 6.75 2.09 9.47
CA LEU A 65 6.22 0.91 10.17
C LEU A 65 6.09 1.21 11.66
N ILE A 66 5.05 0.66 12.28
CA ILE A 66 4.80 0.72 13.73
C ILE A 66 4.76 -0.71 14.24
N ILE A 67 5.61 -1.04 15.22
CA ILE A 67 5.66 -2.35 15.89
C ILE A 67 5.52 -2.10 17.38
N GLY A 68 4.38 -2.49 17.97
CA GLY A 68 4.06 -2.16 19.36
C GLY A 68 3.97 -0.64 19.55
N ASP A 69 4.83 -0.11 20.41
CA ASP A 69 5.01 1.32 20.69
C ASP A 69 6.16 1.96 19.87
N THR A 70 6.87 1.16 19.07
CA THR A 70 8.05 1.61 18.34
C THR A 70 7.68 2.08 16.94
N PHE A 71 8.08 3.30 16.59
CA PHE A 71 8.02 3.86 15.25
C PHE A 71 9.34 3.64 14.49
N ILE A 72 9.24 3.20 13.23
CA ILE A 72 10.37 2.99 12.32
C ILE A 72 10.09 3.73 11.01
N GLY A 73 10.85 4.80 10.75
CA GLY A 73 10.76 5.58 9.52
C GLY A 73 11.84 5.20 8.52
N GLY A 74 11.46 5.08 7.24
CA GLY A 74 12.36 4.71 6.17
C GLY A 74 12.57 3.20 6.05
N ALA A 75 13.44 2.81 5.12
CA ALA A 75 13.79 1.40 4.92
C ALA A 75 14.62 0.89 6.11
N ALA A 76 14.21 -0.26 6.66
CA ALA A 76 14.93 -0.98 7.70
C ALA A 76 15.20 -2.41 7.23
N ASP A 77 16.34 -2.98 7.65
CA ASP A 77 16.65 -4.37 7.36
C ASP A 77 15.80 -5.33 8.20
N ILE A 78 15.67 -6.58 7.74
CA ILE A 78 14.82 -7.58 8.39
C ILE A 78 15.26 -7.91 9.82
N SER A 79 16.56 -7.81 10.15
CA SER A 79 17.04 -8.10 11.49
C SER A 79 16.63 -7.00 12.47
N THR A 80 16.70 -5.74 12.05
CA THR A 80 16.15 -4.60 12.79
C THR A 80 14.66 -4.80 13.06
N LEU A 81 13.87 -5.19 12.06
CA LEU A 81 12.44 -5.41 12.22
C LEU A 81 12.12 -6.55 13.22
N ARG A 82 12.82 -7.69 13.12
CA ARG A 82 12.61 -8.84 14.02
C ARG A 82 12.97 -8.53 15.46
N SER A 83 14.01 -7.73 15.70
CA SER A 83 14.41 -7.30 17.05
C SER A 83 13.35 -6.49 17.80
N LYS A 84 12.31 -6.00 17.10
CA LYS A 84 11.18 -5.27 17.69
C LYS A 84 9.95 -6.15 17.98
N ILE A 85 9.97 -7.40 17.53
CA ILE A 85 8.90 -8.39 17.74
C ILE A 85 9.27 -9.34 18.88
N GLU A 86 10.55 -9.74 18.94
CA GLU A 86 11.10 -10.62 19.97
C GLU A 86 11.32 -9.82 21.27
N ILE A 87 10.27 -9.75 22.09
CA ILE A 87 10.29 -9.17 23.45
C ILE A 87 10.50 -10.30 24.46
#